data_AF-A0A429QU76-F1
#
_entry.id   AF-A0A429QU76-F1
#
_cell.length_a   1.000
_cell.length_b   1.000
_cell.length_c   1.000
_cell.angle_alpha   90.00
_cell.angle_beta   90.00
_cell.angle_gamma   90.00
#
_symmetry.space_group_name_H-M   'P 1'
#
loop_
_entity.id
_entity.type
_entity.pdbx_description
1 polymer ?
#
loop_
_entity_poly.entity_id
_entity_poly.type
_entity_poly.pdbx_seq_one_letter_code
_entity_poly.pdbx_strand_id
1 'polypeptide(L)'
;MKNKISDTAAFAAWAKEQITRQGYDVSGLRSGGRSRFAEDSGISAASVGRLINSGDVKDIKILTLFAEATRNPLGEVLVRAGILEESELRAVQNPPPTPHPMTPDEAADALGIDDDLDRELFRNTVDTLRRRRRRSGGQAAQN
;
A
#
# COMPACT_ATOMS: atom_id res chain seq x y z
N MET A 1 -2.48 24.35 7.52
CA MET A 1 -2.97 23.52 8.65
C MET A 1 -4.48 23.20 8.56
N LYS A 2 -5.10 23.15 7.36
CA LYS A 2 -6.56 22.95 7.21
C LYS A 2 -7.01 21.54 6.76
N ASN A 3 -6.10 20.63 6.40
CA ASN A 3 -6.48 19.29 5.86
C ASN A 3 -6.56 18.15 6.90
N LYS A 4 -5.75 18.19 7.96
CA LYS A 4 -5.54 17.03 8.84
C LYS A 4 -6.81 16.53 9.57
N ILE A 5 -7.73 17.43 9.91
CA ILE A 5 -9.00 17.07 10.57
C ILE A 5 -9.99 16.44 9.58
N SER A 6 -9.94 16.86 8.31
CA SER A 6 -10.75 16.26 7.24
C SER A 6 -10.27 14.85 6.92
N ASP A 7 -8.94 14.63 6.94
CA ASP A 7 -8.35 13.34 6.62
C ASP A 7 -8.68 12.27 7.68
N THR A 8 -8.60 12.61 8.97
CA THR A 8 -8.98 11.69 10.05
C THR A 8 -10.48 11.37 10.07
N ALA A 9 -11.35 12.36 9.80
CA ALA A 9 -12.79 12.10 9.68
C ALA A 9 -13.12 11.21 8.48
N ALA A 10 -12.45 11.42 7.34
CA ALA A 10 -12.59 10.58 6.15
C ALA A 10 -12.13 9.14 6.41
N PHE A 11 -11.00 8.97 7.10
CA PHE A 11 -10.51 7.66 7.51
C PHE A 11 -11.49 6.96 8.46
N ALA A 12 -12.02 7.66 9.45
CA ALA A 12 -12.99 7.09 10.39
C ALA A 12 -14.26 6.58 9.69
N ALA A 13 -14.78 7.36 8.74
CA ALA A 13 -15.93 6.97 7.93
C ALA A 13 -15.64 5.75 7.06
N TRP A 14 -14.50 5.75 6.36
CA TRP A 14 -14.05 4.61 5.56
C TRP A 14 -13.85 3.35 6.40
N ALA A 15 -13.23 3.47 7.58
CA ALA A 15 -13.00 2.33 8.45
C ALA A 15 -14.31 1.72 8.97
N LYS A 16 -15.29 2.57 9.30
CA LYS A 16 -16.64 2.12 9.67
C LYS A 16 -17.29 1.32 8.54
N GLU A 17 -17.13 1.78 7.30
CA GLU A 17 -17.63 1.11 6.11
C GLU A 17 -16.94 -0.26 5.89
N GLN A 18 -15.62 -0.33 6.06
CA GLN A 18 -14.86 -1.58 5.96
C GLN A 18 -15.31 -2.62 6.99
N ILE A 19 -15.52 -2.20 8.24
CA ILE A 19 -16.02 -3.09 9.30
C ILE A 19 -17.44 -3.57 8.96
N THR A 20 -18.28 -2.67 8.44
CA THR A 20 -19.64 -3.00 8.01
C THR A 20 -19.65 -4.00 6.85
N ARG A 21 -18.73 -3.86 5.88
CA ARG A 21 -18.55 -4.82 4.77
C ARG A 21 -18.20 -6.23 5.24
N GLN A 22 -17.53 -6.38 6.37
CA GLN A 22 -17.23 -7.68 6.98
C GLN A 22 -18.42 -8.27 7.76
N GLY A 23 -19.58 -7.61 7.76
CA GLY A 23 -20.81 -8.09 8.39
C GLY A 23 -20.99 -7.66 9.84
N TYR A 24 -20.14 -6.77 10.36
CA TYR A 24 -20.31 -6.22 11.70
C TYR A 24 -21.17 -4.96 11.66
N ASP A 25 -22.31 -4.97 12.35
CA ASP A 25 -23.06 -3.73 12.58
C ASP A 25 -22.32 -2.86 13.60
N VAL A 26 -21.78 -1.74 13.12
CA VAL A 26 -21.12 -0.70 13.94
C VAL A 26 -21.84 0.65 13.82
N SER A 27 -23.03 0.65 13.23
CA SER A 27 -23.80 1.85 12.87
C SER A 27 -24.33 2.59 14.09
N GLY A 28 -24.78 1.85 15.12
CA GLY A 28 -25.38 2.39 16.35
C GLY A 28 -24.53 2.21 17.61
N LEU A 29 -24.79 3.03 18.64
CA LEU A 29 -24.11 2.97 19.95
C LEU A 29 -24.30 1.64 20.69
N ARG A 30 -25.40 0.94 20.43
CA ARG A 30 -25.75 -0.36 21.05
C ARG A 30 -25.56 -1.55 20.11
N SER A 31 -24.92 -1.34 18.96
CA SER A 31 -24.63 -2.41 18.03
C SER A 31 -23.50 -3.28 18.61
N GLY A 32 -23.77 -4.57 18.81
CA GLY A 32 -22.79 -5.53 19.33
C GLY A 32 -21.60 -5.75 18.40
N GLY A 33 -21.70 -5.32 17.14
CA GLY A 33 -20.66 -5.52 16.13
C GLY A 33 -19.35 -4.81 16.45
N ARG A 34 -19.35 -3.73 17.24
CA ARG A 34 -18.09 -3.09 17.69
C ARG A 34 -17.29 -4.00 18.62
N SER A 35 -17.96 -4.57 19.62
CA SER A 35 -17.33 -5.49 20.58
C SER A 35 -16.93 -6.79 19.89
N ARG A 36 -17.79 -7.31 19.01
CA ARG A 36 -17.50 -8.51 18.23
C ARG A 36 -16.30 -8.30 17.30
N PHE A 37 -16.24 -7.19 16.57
CA PHE A 37 -15.08 -6.87 15.74
C PHE A 37 -13.81 -6.73 16.59
N ALA A 38 -13.88 -6.11 17.76
CA ALA A 38 -12.75 -5.99 18.68
C ALA A 38 -12.19 -7.36 19.10
N GLU A 39 -13.08 -8.29 19.45
CA GLU A 39 -12.73 -9.68 19.79
C GLU A 39 -12.12 -10.41 18.59
N ASP A 40 -12.79 -10.37 17.44
CA ASP A 40 -12.40 -11.12 16.23
C ASP A 40 -11.11 -10.56 15.58
N SER A 41 -10.83 -9.26 15.74
CA SER A 41 -9.63 -8.60 15.18
C SER A 41 -8.43 -8.57 16.12
N GLY A 42 -8.61 -8.92 17.40
CA GLY A 42 -7.59 -8.74 18.43
C GLY A 42 -7.28 -7.27 18.78
N ILE A 43 -8.08 -6.32 18.30
CA ILE A 43 -7.96 -4.88 18.61
C ILE A 43 -8.80 -4.58 19.84
N SER A 44 -8.23 -3.87 20.83
CA SER A 44 -9.02 -3.42 21.99
C SER A 44 -10.24 -2.59 21.58
N ALA A 45 -11.38 -2.78 22.26
CA ALA A 45 -12.63 -2.05 21.98
C ALA A 45 -12.45 -0.52 22.00
N ALA A 46 -11.61 0.00 22.89
CA ALA A 46 -11.26 1.43 22.93
C ALA A 46 -10.54 1.89 21.65
N SER A 47 -9.65 1.07 21.10
CA SER A 47 -8.92 1.40 19.88
C SER A 47 -9.80 1.25 18.64
N VAL A 48 -10.69 0.26 18.58
CA VAL A 48 -11.75 0.19 17.56
C VAL A 48 -12.61 1.46 17.61
N GLY A 49 -13.00 1.89 18.81
CA GLY A 49 -13.75 3.13 19.02
C GLY A 49 -13.01 4.37 18.49
N ARG A 50 -11.71 4.51 18.75
CA ARG A 50 -10.90 5.61 18.17
C ARG A 50 -10.87 5.54 16.65
N LEU A 51 -10.65 4.35 16.10
CA LEU A 51 -10.53 4.11 14.66
C LEU A 51 -11.78 4.57 13.90
N ILE A 52 -12.98 4.27 14.41
CA ILE A 52 -14.26 4.58 13.73
C ILE A 52 -14.92 5.90 14.15
N ASN A 53 -14.52 6.52 15.27
CA ASN A 53 -15.13 7.77 15.74
C ASN A 53 -14.24 9.00 15.50
N SER A 54 -12.92 8.89 15.68
CA SER A 54 -11.99 10.01 15.48
C SER A 54 -11.06 9.80 14.30
N GLY A 55 -10.74 8.55 13.95
CA GLY A 55 -9.75 8.21 12.92
C GLY A 55 -8.31 8.56 13.31
N ASP A 56 -8.09 9.12 14.49
CA ASP A 56 -6.75 9.49 15.00
C ASP A 56 -6.08 8.27 15.64
N VAL A 57 -5.63 7.35 14.79
CA VAL A 57 -4.89 6.14 15.19
C VAL A 57 -3.58 6.10 14.40
N LYS A 58 -2.46 6.30 15.11
CA LYS A 58 -1.11 6.24 14.52
C LYS A 58 -0.32 4.98 14.85
N ASP A 59 -0.92 4.10 15.64
CA ASP A 59 -0.28 2.86 16.05
C ASP A 59 -0.32 1.86 14.87
N ILE A 60 0.85 1.62 14.29
CA ILE A 60 1.02 0.71 13.14
C ILE A 60 0.54 -0.71 13.49
N LYS A 61 0.68 -1.17 14.73
CA LYS A 61 0.21 -2.50 15.13
C LYS A 61 -1.31 -2.58 15.06
N ILE A 62 -2.01 -1.54 15.52
CA ILE A 62 -3.48 -1.45 15.41
C ILE A 62 -3.91 -1.40 13.94
N LEU A 63 -3.23 -0.60 13.12
CA LEU A 63 -3.52 -0.48 11.69
C LEU A 63 -3.25 -1.79 10.92
N THR A 64 -2.24 -2.56 11.34
CA THR A 64 -1.93 -3.90 10.79
C THR A 64 -3.05 -4.88 11.11
N LEU A 65 -3.45 -4.99 12.39
CA LEU A 65 -4.56 -5.84 12.80
C LEU A 65 -5.86 -5.45 12.11
N PHE A 66 -6.10 -4.15 11.92
CA PHE A 66 -7.26 -3.65 11.21
C PHE A 66 -7.23 -4.03 9.73
N ALA A 67 -6.09 -3.90 9.06
CA ALA A 67 -5.90 -4.30 7.67
C ALA A 67 -6.18 -5.79 7.48
N GLU A 68 -5.65 -6.63 8.36
CA GLU A 68 -5.89 -8.08 8.35
C GLU A 68 -7.37 -8.42 8.58
N ALA A 69 -7.98 -7.87 9.63
CA ALA A 69 -9.37 -8.15 9.99
C ALA A 69 -10.37 -7.67 8.92
N THR A 70 -10.02 -6.62 8.18
CA THR A 70 -10.87 -6.09 7.09
C THR A 70 -10.46 -6.56 5.70
N ARG A 71 -9.39 -7.38 5.60
CA ARG A 71 -8.82 -7.88 4.34
C ARG A 71 -8.44 -6.78 3.35
N ASN A 72 -7.97 -5.64 3.87
CA ASN A 72 -7.45 -4.55 3.05
C ASN A 72 -5.91 -4.60 3.01
N PRO A 73 -5.26 -4.20 1.91
CA PRO A 73 -3.81 -4.06 1.88
C PRO A 73 -3.33 -3.05 2.94
N LEU A 74 -2.33 -3.41 3.75
CA LEU A 74 -1.80 -2.51 4.79
C LEU A 74 -1.36 -1.15 4.22
N GLY A 75 -0.76 -1.14 3.02
CA GLY A 75 -0.38 0.11 2.35
C GLY A 75 -1.56 1.06 2.14
N GLU A 76 -2.72 0.56 1.72
CA GLU A 76 -3.94 1.37 1.58
C GLU A 76 -4.40 1.93 2.93
N VAL A 77 -4.38 1.09 3.98
CA VAL A 77 -4.76 1.51 5.34
C VAL A 77 -3.85 2.64 5.82
N LEU A 78 -2.53 2.51 5.63
CA LEU A 78 -1.55 3.52 6.05
C LEU A 78 -1.69 4.83 5.27
N VAL A 79 -1.98 4.76 3.97
CA VAL A 79 -2.24 5.95 3.15
C VAL A 79 -3.49 6.67 3.61
N ARG A 80 -4.60 5.94 3.78
CA ARG A 80 -5.86 6.54 4.25
C ARG A 80 -5.77 7.08 5.68
N ALA A 81 -4.95 6.46 6.53
CA ALA A 81 -4.68 6.95 7.89
C ALA A 81 -3.72 8.16 7.92
N GLY A 82 -3.17 8.58 6.78
CA GLY A 82 -2.21 9.68 6.69
C GLY A 82 -0.87 9.37 7.35
N ILE A 83 -0.50 8.09 7.47
CA ILE A 83 0.79 7.63 7.99
C ILE A 83 1.83 7.51 6.88
N LEU A 84 1.38 7.20 5.67
CA LEU A 84 2.21 7.04 4.48
C LEU A 84 1.64 7.92 3.36
N GLU A 85 2.47 8.64 2.63
CA GLU A 85 2.02 9.34 1.43
C GLU A 85 1.90 8.36 0.26
N GLU A 86 0.93 8.56 -0.63
CA GLU A 86 0.74 7.72 -1.83
C GLU A 86 2.01 7.68 -2.71
N SER A 87 2.75 8.79 -2.77
CA SER A 87 4.02 8.88 -3.50
C SER A 87 5.12 8.02 -2.88
N GLU A 88 5.17 7.92 -1.55
CA GLU A 88 6.12 7.07 -0.83
C GLU A 88 5.79 5.59 -1.03
N LEU A 89 4.51 5.22 -0.99
CA LEU A 89 4.08 3.87 -1.31
C LEU A 89 4.48 3.47 -2.75
N ARG A 90 4.30 4.38 -3.71
CA ARG A 90 4.75 4.19 -5.10
C ARG A 90 6.25 4.06 -5.24
N ALA A 91 7.03 4.81 -4.47
CA ALA A 91 8.48 4.72 -4.46
C ALA A 91 8.98 3.37 -3.92
N VAL A 92 8.28 2.78 -2.94
CA VAL A 92 8.61 1.42 -2.45
C VAL A 92 8.25 0.35 -3.48
N GLN A 93 7.08 0.46 -4.12
CA GLN A 93 6.64 -0.48 -5.15
C GLN A 93 7.46 -0.39 -6.45
N ASN A 94 7.90 0.81 -6.79
CA ASN A 94 8.72 1.11 -7.95
C ASN A 94 9.97 1.85 -7.48
N PRO A 95 10.95 1.13 -6.89
CA PRO A 95 12.18 1.75 -6.44
C PRO A 95 12.81 2.51 -7.61
N PRO A 96 13.29 3.75 -7.37
CA PRO A 96 14.04 4.45 -8.39
C PRO A 96 15.22 3.57 -8.81
N PRO A 97 15.66 3.66 -10.09
CA PRO A 97 16.87 2.97 -10.52
C PRO A 97 17.99 3.25 -9.52
N THR A 98 18.73 2.22 -9.14
CA THR A 98 19.89 2.38 -8.23
C THR A 98 20.80 3.50 -8.74
N PRO A 99 21.50 4.24 -7.85
CA PRO A 99 22.36 5.36 -8.25
C PRO A 99 23.38 4.98 -9.33
N HIS A 100 23.79 3.72 -9.32
CA HIS A 100 24.53 3.06 -10.40
C HIS A 100 23.64 1.95 -10.94
N PRO A 101 22.80 2.23 -11.94
CA PRO A 101 22.04 1.18 -12.59
C PRO A 101 23.01 0.35 -13.42
N MET A 102 23.06 -0.95 -13.15
CA MET A 102 23.86 -1.87 -13.96
C MET A 102 23.50 -1.70 -15.43
N THR A 103 24.51 -1.44 -16.25
CA THR A 103 24.37 -1.39 -17.70
C THR A 103 24.10 -2.79 -18.24
N PRO A 104 23.45 -2.93 -19.41
CA PRO A 104 23.30 -4.24 -20.04
C PRO A 104 24.65 -4.95 -20.25
N ASP A 105 25.73 -4.19 -20.42
CA ASP A 105 27.07 -4.72 -20.67
C ASP A 105 27.69 -5.25 -19.39
N GLU A 106 27.60 -4.50 -18.29
CA GLU A 106 28.01 -4.97 -16.95
C GLU A 106 27.21 -6.20 -16.51
N ALA A 107 25.94 -6.30 -16.90
CA ALA A 107 25.12 -7.47 -16.64
C ALA A 107 25.55 -8.67 -17.50
N ALA A 108 25.90 -8.45 -18.77
CA ALA A 108 26.44 -9.49 -19.64
C ALA A 108 27.77 -10.04 -19.09
N ASP A 109 28.64 -9.15 -18.61
CA ASP A 109 29.90 -9.52 -17.95
C ASP A 109 29.64 -10.36 -16.68
N ALA A 110 28.72 -9.94 -15.83
CA ALA A 110 28.36 -10.66 -14.60
C ALA A 110 27.74 -12.04 -14.87
N LEU A 111 27.12 -12.22 -16.04
CA LEU A 111 26.50 -13.47 -16.47
C LEU A 111 27.44 -14.37 -17.29
N GLY A 112 28.67 -13.94 -17.56
CA GLY A 112 29.64 -14.68 -18.36
C GLY A 112 29.25 -14.80 -19.84
N ILE A 113 28.55 -13.80 -20.37
CA ILE A 113 28.17 -13.75 -21.79
C ILE A 113 29.30 -13.06 -22.53
N ASP A 114 30.23 -13.82 -23.11
CA ASP A 114 31.45 -13.28 -23.72
C ASP A 114 31.39 -13.14 -25.25
N ASP A 115 30.48 -13.85 -25.92
CA ASP A 115 30.30 -13.77 -27.37
C ASP A 115 29.64 -12.45 -27.79
N ASP A 116 30.19 -11.79 -28.82
CA ASP A 116 29.74 -10.47 -29.28
C ASP A 116 28.29 -10.46 -29.78
N LEU A 117 27.85 -11.53 -30.45
CA LEU A 117 26.49 -11.66 -30.97
C LEU A 117 25.50 -11.88 -29.82
N ASP A 118 25.86 -12.72 -28.85
CA ASP A 118 25.03 -12.97 -27.66
C ASP A 118 24.92 -11.71 -26.79
N ARG A 119 26.01 -10.93 -26.66
CA ARG A 119 26.00 -9.62 -25.98
C ARG A 119 25.07 -8.63 -26.66
N GLU A 120 25.09 -8.55 -27.99
CA GLU A 120 24.19 -7.68 -28.76
C GLU A 120 22.72 -8.09 -28.58
N LEU A 121 22.42 -9.39 -28.66
CA LEU A 121 21.07 -9.91 -28.46
C LEU A 121 20.57 -9.62 -27.04
N PHE A 122 21.42 -9.80 -26.03
CA PHE A 122 21.11 -9.50 -24.65
C PHE A 122 20.77 -8.01 -24.46
N ARG A 123 21.62 -7.12 -24.97
CA ARG A 123 21.40 -5.66 -24.91
C ARG A 123 20.07 -5.25 -25.54
N ASN A 124 19.79 -5.75 -26.74
CA ASN A 124 18.55 -5.47 -27.47
C ASN A 124 17.30 -5.97 -26.73
N THR A 125 17.40 -7.15 -26.10
CA THR A 125 16.32 -7.74 -25.31
C THR A 125 16.04 -6.90 -24.06
N VAL A 126 17.08 -6.56 -23.30
CA VAL A 126 16.97 -5.73 -22.09
C VAL A 126 16.37 -4.36 -22.42
N ASP A 127 16.81 -3.71 -23.49
CA ASP A 127 16.27 -2.42 -23.92
C ASP A 127 14.80 -2.50 -24.33
N THR A 128 14.42 -3.56 -25.03
CA THR A 128 13.01 -3.82 -25.39
C THR A 128 12.14 -3.99 -24.15
N LEU A 129 12.59 -4.77 -23.16
CA LEU A 129 11.89 -4.97 -21.90
C LEU A 129 11.78 -3.66 -21.08
N ARG A 130 12.84 -2.86 -21.02
CA ARG A 130 12.85 -1.54 -20.36
C ARG A 130 11.84 -0.59 -21.00
N ARG A 131 11.77 -0.54 -22.34
CA ARG A 131 10.78 0.27 -23.07
C ARG A 131 9.36 -0.18 -22.79
N ARG A 132 9.11 -1.50 -22.74
CA ARG A 132 7.79 -2.06 -22.42
C ARG A 132 7.36 -1.71 -20.99
N ARG A 133 8.24 -1.87 -20.00
CA ARG A 133 7.97 -1.49 -18.60
C ARG A 133 7.59 -0.02 -18.45
N ARG A 134 8.31 0.89 -19.12
CA ARG A 134 7.98 2.34 -19.09
C ARG A 134 6.60 2.64 -19.68
N ARG A 135 6.21 1.95 -20.75
CA ARG A 135 4.88 2.08 -21.36
C ARG A 135 3.78 1.53 -20.46
N SER A 136 3.98 0.36 -19.86
CA SER A 136 3.02 -0.25 -18.93
C SER A 136 2.88 0.52 -17.62
N GLY A 137 3.97 1.08 -17.09
CA GLY A 137 3.94 1.93 -15.89
C GLY A 137 3.25 3.28 -16.11
N GLY A 138 3.29 3.83 -17.34
CA GLY A 138 2.57 5.05 -17.70
C GLY A 138 1.05 4.86 -17.86
N GLN A 139 0.59 3.66 -18.23
CA GLN A 139 -0.83 3.34 -18.37
C GLN A 139 -1.55 3.08 -17.04
N ALA A 140 -0.84 2.68 -15.99
CA ALA A 140 -1.41 2.46 -14.66
C ALA A 140 -1.58 3.76 -13.83
N ALA A 141 -1.17 4.92 -14.36
CA ALA A 141 -1.25 6.22 -13.68
C ALA A 141 -2.34 7.15 -14.23
N GLN A 142 -3.17 6.69 -15.18
CA GLN A 142 -4.22 7.50 -15.84
C GLN A 142 -5.66 7.01 -15.62
N ASN A 143 -5.88 6.03 -14.74
CA ASN A 143 -7.23 5.57 -14.38
C ASN A 143 -7.47 5.71 -12.88
#